data_AF-A0A9P8GAC1-F1
#
_entry.id   AF-A0A9P8GAC1-F1
#
_cell.length_a   1.000
_cell.length_b   1.000
_cell.length_c   1.000
_cell.angle_alpha   90.00
_cell.angle_beta   90.00
_cell.angle_gamma   90.00
#
_symmetry.space_group_name_H-M   'P 1'
#
loop_
_entity.id
_entity.type
_entity.pdbx_description
1 polymer ?
#
loop_
_entity_poly.entity_id
_entity_poly.type
_entity_poly.pdbx_seq_one_letter_code
_entity_poly.pdbx_strand_id
1 'polypeptide(L)'
;MLRITLERVNPKHIHTVCISPIHAMGIMHLRWAGSGAYGEACASRNPVWYRLKVLKLGILSPYNEGRLSKSQTQLFEKILADYLLSFSRTLTKLDLSWLGEAGPNLFIAEEDHQTMDFTKTWNRLEDLRLINVVVNRSASNITQLVPNIRKLTIAGGTADAGDQVVRKHWEGCQGQESEDQDNDNTGWMNSRNVRISAIPEPLFQHRLA
;
A
#
# COMPACT_ATOMS: atom_id res chain seq x y z
N MET A 1 0.19 -12.57 -10.07
CA MET A 1 -0.84 -12.52 -11.14
C MET A 1 -1.51 -11.15 -11.27
N LEU A 2 -1.85 -10.46 -10.16
CA LEU A 2 -2.55 -9.15 -10.16
C LEU A 2 -1.96 -8.09 -11.09
N ARG A 3 -0.65 -7.81 -10.97
CA ARG A 3 -0.01 -6.76 -11.77
C ARG A 3 -0.24 -6.97 -13.26
N ILE A 4 0.06 -8.17 -13.73
CA ILE A 4 -0.06 -8.56 -15.14
C ILE A 4 -1.51 -8.43 -15.59
N THR A 5 -2.48 -8.84 -14.76
CA THR A 5 -3.91 -8.69 -15.08
C THR A 5 -4.30 -7.23 -15.24
N LEU A 6 -3.90 -6.35 -14.31
CA LEU A 6 -4.19 -4.92 -14.38
C LEU A 6 -3.53 -4.26 -15.60
N GLU A 7 -2.31 -4.68 -15.95
CA GLU A 7 -1.59 -4.22 -17.12
C GLU A 7 -2.22 -4.68 -18.44
N ARG A 8 -2.68 -5.93 -18.52
CA ARG A 8 -3.32 -6.51 -19.70
C ARG A 8 -4.70 -5.94 -19.96
N VAL A 9 -5.54 -5.84 -18.91
CA VAL A 9 -6.89 -5.28 -19.03
C VAL A 9 -6.84 -3.76 -19.18
N ASN A 10 -5.85 -3.10 -18.56
CA ASN A 10 -5.63 -1.66 -18.57
C ASN A 10 -6.90 -0.79 -18.37
N PRO A 11 -7.73 -1.08 -17.37
CA PRO A 11 -9.05 -0.45 -17.21
C PRO A 11 -8.93 1.05 -16.98
N LYS A 12 -9.65 1.85 -17.78
CA LYS A 12 -9.53 3.31 -17.82
C LYS A 12 -9.98 4.03 -16.54
N HIS A 13 -10.84 3.38 -15.76
CA HIS A 13 -11.54 4.00 -14.63
C HIS A 13 -10.96 3.63 -13.26
N ILE A 14 -9.90 2.82 -13.21
CA ILE A 14 -9.23 2.51 -11.94
C ILE A 14 -8.34 3.68 -11.55
N HIS A 15 -8.70 4.30 -10.43
CA HIS A 15 -7.89 5.33 -9.77
C HIS A 15 -7.50 4.95 -8.34
N THR A 16 -8.11 3.89 -7.80
CA THR A 16 -7.92 3.44 -6.43
C THR A 16 -7.52 1.98 -6.41
N VAL A 17 -6.42 1.69 -5.71
CA VAL A 17 -5.96 0.33 -5.45
C VAL A 17 -5.81 0.14 -3.95
N CYS A 18 -6.45 -0.92 -3.46
CA CYS A 18 -6.46 -1.32 -2.06
C CYS A 18 -5.95 -2.74 -1.95
N ILE A 19 -4.82 -2.93 -1.27
CA ILE A 19 -4.18 -4.24 -1.10
C ILE A 19 -3.89 -4.45 0.38
N SER A 20 -4.62 -5.37 1.01
CA SER A 20 -4.47 -5.69 2.44
C SER A 20 -5.16 -7.02 2.80
N PRO A 21 -4.49 -7.95 3.50
CA PRO A 21 -3.08 -7.93 3.83
C PRO A 21 -2.20 -8.28 2.61
N ILE A 22 -0.99 -7.72 2.54
CA ILE A 22 0.05 -8.15 1.59
C ILE A 22 1.33 -8.52 2.35
N HIS A 23 1.93 -9.65 2.01
CA HIS A 23 3.26 -10.01 2.51
C HIS A 23 4.33 -9.05 1.93
N ALA A 24 5.42 -8.79 2.66
CA ALA A 24 6.54 -7.98 2.17
C ALA A 24 7.03 -8.41 0.77
N MET A 25 7.21 -9.72 0.56
CA MET A 25 7.56 -10.29 -0.75
C MET A 25 6.48 -10.09 -1.83
N GLY A 26 5.22 -9.87 -1.46
CA GLY A 26 4.15 -9.55 -2.41
C GLY A 26 4.39 -8.23 -3.14
N ILE A 27 5.00 -7.24 -2.47
CA ILE A 27 5.35 -5.93 -3.06
C ILE A 27 6.30 -6.10 -4.25
N MET A 28 7.23 -7.07 -4.18
CA MET A 28 8.14 -7.38 -5.28
C MET A 28 7.42 -7.74 -6.58
N HIS A 29 6.29 -8.45 -6.46
CA HIS A 29 5.49 -8.86 -7.61
C HIS A 29 4.58 -7.75 -8.15
N LEU A 30 4.48 -6.61 -7.45
CA LEU A 30 3.71 -5.44 -7.87
C LEU A 30 4.58 -4.35 -8.50
N ARG A 31 5.91 -4.51 -8.53
CA ARG A 31 6.81 -3.57 -9.22
C ARG A 31 6.46 -3.51 -10.71
N TRP A 32 6.16 -2.31 -11.18
CA TRP A 32 5.73 -2.05 -12.56
C TRP A 32 6.61 -1.04 -13.31
N ALA A 33 7.39 -0.22 -12.60
CA ALA A 33 8.31 0.75 -13.19
C ALA A 33 9.78 0.39 -12.90
N GLY A 34 10.65 0.59 -13.90
CA GLY A 34 12.10 0.45 -13.80
C GLY A 34 12.68 -0.90 -14.23
N SER A 35 14.02 -0.96 -14.28
CA SER A 35 14.81 -2.16 -14.58
C SER A 35 14.70 -3.16 -13.42
N GLY A 36 13.73 -4.07 -13.47
CA GLY A 36 13.50 -5.06 -12.40
C GLY A 36 12.04 -5.42 -12.13
N ALA A 37 11.09 -4.90 -12.90
CA ALA A 37 9.72 -5.41 -12.89
C ALA A 37 9.71 -6.87 -13.37
N TYR A 38 9.45 -7.82 -12.47
CA TYR A 38 9.48 -9.25 -12.80
C TYR A 38 8.34 -9.64 -13.75
N GLY A 39 8.68 -10.27 -14.88
CA GLY A 39 7.71 -10.71 -15.90
C GLY A 39 7.49 -9.68 -17.01
N GLU A 40 6.88 -10.15 -18.11
CA GLU A 40 6.60 -9.39 -19.32
C GLU A 40 5.94 -8.04 -18.98
N ALA A 41 6.70 -6.95 -19.05
CA ALA A 41 6.16 -5.61 -18.88
C ALA A 41 5.26 -5.33 -20.08
N CYS A 42 3.95 -5.21 -19.89
CA CYS A 42 3.10 -4.76 -20.97
C CYS A 42 3.59 -3.37 -21.38
N ALA A 43 4.13 -3.26 -22.59
CA ALA A 43 4.55 -2.02 -23.23
C ALA A 43 3.35 -1.13 -23.62
N SER A 44 2.32 -1.07 -22.77
CA SER A 44 1.22 -0.14 -22.93
C SER A 44 1.79 1.27 -22.87
N ARG A 45 1.43 2.12 -23.83
CA ARG A 45 1.81 3.54 -23.82
C ARG A 45 1.20 4.30 -22.64
N ASN A 46 0.19 3.73 -21.98
CA ASN A 46 -0.49 4.33 -20.82
C ASN A 46 -0.88 3.23 -19.83
N PRO A 47 0.06 2.69 -19.05
CA PRO A 47 -0.23 1.67 -18.05
C PRO A 47 -1.12 2.26 -16.95
N VAL A 48 -2.04 1.43 -16.47
CA VAL A 48 -3.01 1.74 -15.40
C VAL A 48 -2.38 2.42 -14.18
N TRP A 49 -1.13 2.07 -13.86
CA TRP A 49 -0.38 2.61 -12.75
C TRP A 49 -0.13 4.12 -12.82
N TYR A 50 0.00 4.71 -14.01
CA TYR A 50 0.11 6.18 -14.16
C TYR A 50 -1.20 6.91 -13.88
N ARG A 51 -2.33 6.21 -13.85
CA ARG A 51 -3.65 6.79 -13.55
C ARG A 51 -4.03 6.67 -12.08
N LEU A 52 -3.23 5.95 -11.29
CA LEU A 52 -3.51 5.70 -9.89
C LEU A 52 -3.40 7.00 -9.09
N LYS A 53 -4.46 7.30 -8.33
CA LYS A 53 -4.59 8.47 -7.46
C LYS A 53 -4.58 8.08 -5.99
N VAL A 54 -5.13 6.93 -5.66
CA VAL A 54 -5.24 6.45 -4.28
C VAL A 54 -4.58 5.08 -4.17
N LEU A 55 -3.61 4.98 -3.28
CA LEU A 55 -2.96 3.72 -2.94
C LEU A 55 -3.14 3.46 -1.45
N LYS A 56 -3.77 2.33 -1.12
CA LYS A 56 -3.89 1.85 0.25
C LYS A 56 -3.19 0.49 0.38
N LEU A 57 -2.23 0.38 1.29
CA LEU A 57 -1.44 -0.81 1.54
C LEU A 57 -1.50 -1.22 3.02
N GLY A 58 -1.87 -2.47 3.27
CA GLY A 58 -1.71 -3.14 4.56
C GLY A 58 -0.63 -4.21 4.43
N ILE A 59 0.58 -3.91 4.88
CA ILE A 59 1.74 -4.79 4.73
C ILE A 59 1.92 -5.60 6.02
N LEU A 60 1.92 -6.93 5.90
CA LEU A 60 2.35 -7.81 6.98
C LEU A 60 3.80 -7.48 7.32
N SER A 61 4.01 -7.00 8.54
CA SER A 61 5.30 -6.52 9.00
C SER A 61 6.34 -7.64 8.93
N PRO A 62 7.45 -7.44 8.20
CA PRO A 62 8.53 -8.42 8.18
C PRO A 62 9.52 -8.22 9.36
N TYR A 63 9.29 -7.21 10.21
CA TYR A 63 10.23 -6.75 11.24
C TYR A 63 10.18 -7.52 12.56
N ASN A 64 9.40 -8.62 12.63
CA ASN A 64 9.41 -9.50 13.80
C ASN A 64 10.84 -10.01 14.09
N GLU A 65 11.24 -9.99 15.35
CA GLU A 65 12.58 -10.38 15.80
C GLU A 65 13.03 -11.71 15.18
N GLY A 66 14.20 -11.70 14.54
CA GLY A 66 14.83 -12.89 13.96
C GLY A 66 14.33 -13.34 12.58
N ARG A 67 13.33 -12.66 11.98
CA ARG A 67 12.75 -13.10 10.70
C ARG A 67 13.53 -12.66 9.46
N LEU A 68 14.18 -11.49 9.51
CA LEU A 68 15.00 -10.94 8.42
C LEU A 68 16.42 -10.64 8.88
N SER A 69 17.40 -10.94 8.03
CA SER A 69 18.76 -10.42 8.18
C SER A 69 18.83 -8.94 7.83
N LYS A 70 19.87 -8.23 8.29
CA LYS A 70 20.10 -6.81 7.97
C LYS A 70 20.05 -6.52 6.47
N SER A 71 20.65 -7.38 5.64
CA SER A 71 20.67 -7.21 4.19
C SER A 71 19.29 -7.44 3.55
N GLN A 72 18.50 -8.38 4.08
CA GLN A 72 17.13 -8.60 3.61
C GLN A 72 16.22 -7.43 3.95
N THR A 73 16.39 -6.86 5.15
CA THR A 73 15.69 -5.64 5.57
C THR A 73 16.00 -4.50 4.62
N GLN A 74 17.28 -4.17 4.43
CA GLN A 74 17.72 -3.10 3.52
C GLN A 74 17.21 -3.30 2.08
N LEU A 75 17.22 -4.55 1.60
CA LEU A 75 16.73 -4.88 0.27
C LEU A 75 15.21 -4.62 0.17
N PHE A 76 14.42 -5.15 1.12
CA PHE A 76 12.97 -4.94 1.17
C PHE A 76 12.62 -3.44 1.22
N GLU A 77 13.32 -2.70 2.06
CA GLU A 77 13.15 -1.27 2.24
C GLU A 77 13.37 -0.49 0.95
N LYS A 78 14.47 -0.78 0.25
CA LYS A 78 14.76 -0.22 -1.07
C LYS A 78 13.66 -0.53 -2.08
N ILE A 79 13.20 -1.78 -2.11
CA ILE A 79 12.13 -2.23 -3.01
C ILE A 79 10.82 -1.49 -2.74
N LEU A 80 10.46 -1.34 -1.46
CA LEU A 80 9.24 -0.65 -1.05
C LEU A 80 9.33 0.84 -1.41
N ALA A 81 10.47 1.47 -1.15
CA ALA A 81 10.72 2.86 -1.52
C ALA A 81 10.61 3.06 -3.04
N ASP A 82 11.29 2.24 -3.85
CA ASP A 82 11.21 2.26 -5.31
C ASP A 82 9.77 2.08 -5.81
N TYR A 83 9.04 1.14 -5.21
CA TYR A 83 7.64 0.88 -5.54
C TYR A 83 6.77 2.11 -5.26
N LEU A 84 6.87 2.73 -4.09
CA LEU A 84 6.09 3.91 -3.76
C LEU A 84 6.49 5.11 -4.64
N LEU A 85 7.79 5.34 -4.84
CA LEU A 85 8.33 6.43 -5.68
C LEU A 85 7.86 6.35 -7.14
N SER A 86 7.54 5.14 -7.64
CA SER A 86 6.96 4.97 -8.98
C SER A 86 5.66 5.75 -9.15
N PHE A 87 4.93 6.02 -8.07
CA PHE A 87 3.66 6.75 -8.08
C PHE A 87 3.75 8.20 -7.60
N SER A 88 4.95 8.73 -7.35
CA SER A 88 5.13 10.07 -6.75
C SER A 88 4.52 11.21 -7.55
N ARG A 89 4.31 11.01 -8.87
CA ARG A 89 3.72 12.00 -9.78
C ARG A 89 2.20 11.88 -9.92
N THR A 90 1.59 10.85 -9.36
CA THR A 90 0.19 10.48 -9.65
C THR A 90 -0.67 10.41 -8.41
N LEU A 91 -0.13 9.92 -7.29
CA LEU A 91 -0.89 9.76 -6.05
C LEU A 91 -1.27 11.11 -5.45
N THR A 92 -2.53 11.20 -5.06
CA THR A 92 -3.10 12.24 -4.22
C THR A 92 -3.35 11.76 -2.79
N LYS A 93 -3.49 10.44 -2.60
CA LYS A 93 -3.64 9.81 -1.30
C LYS A 93 -2.78 8.55 -1.17
N LEU A 94 -2.02 8.48 -0.09
CA LEU A 94 -1.25 7.31 0.31
C LEU A 94 -1.65 6.90 1.73
N ASP A 95 -2.04 5.64 1.86
CA ASP A 95 -2.38 5.02 3.13
C ASP A 95 -1.53 3.76 3.30
N LEU A 96 -0.64 3.77 4.29
CA LEU A 96 0.26 2.68 4.56
C LEU A 96 0.11 2.25 6.02
N SER A 97 -0.12 0.96 6.21
CA SER A 97 -0.26 0.34 7.53
C SER A 97 0.62 -0.89 7.64
N TRP A 98 1.38 -0.96 8.73
CA TRP A 98 2.10 -2.17 9.11
C TRP A 98 1.18 -3.05 9.96
N LEU A 99 1.03 -4.31 9.58
CA LEU A 99 0.20 -5.30 10.26
C LEU A 99 1.10 -6.20 11.10
N GLY A 100 0.84 -6.30 12.40
CA GLY A 100 1.73 -6.95 13.36
C GLY A 100 2.72 -5.95 13.98
N GLU A 101 4.01 -6.25 13.95
CA GLU A 101 5.05 -5.38 14.51
C GLU A 101 5.13 -4.03 13.80
N ALA A 102 5.52 -2.99 14.56
CA ALA A 102 5.71 -1.66 14.01
C ALA A 102 6.82 -1.65 12.95
N GLY A 103 6.56 -1.03 11.80
CA GLY A 103 7.56 -0.86 10.74
C GLY A 103 8.17 0.54 10.70
N PRO A 104 9.17 0.79 9.86
CA PRO A 104 9.82 2.08 9.78
C PRO A 104 8.89 3.15 9.19
N ASN A 105 9.18 4.41 9.53
CA ASN A 105 8.60 5.55 8.86
C ASN A 105 9.39 5.86 7.58
N LEU A 106 8.80 5.54 6.43
CA LEU A 106 9.41 5.70 5.11
C LEU A 106 9.74 7.14 4.74
N PHE A 107 9.16 8.14 5.41
CA PHE A 107 9.35 9.57 5.08
C PHE A 107 10.39 10.28 5.97
N ILE A 108 11.07 9.53 6.85
CA ILE A 108 12.15 10.05 7.68
C ILE A 108 13.47 9.50 7.13
N ALA A 109 14.39 10.39 6.78
CA ALA A 109 15.78 10.02 6.51
C ALA A 109 16.47 9.83 7.86
N GLU A 110 16.83 8.58 8.20
CA GLU A 110 17.70 8.32 9.35
C GLU A 110 19.17 8.43 8.90
N GLU A 111 19.97 9.20 9.63
CA GLU A 111 21.39 9.44 9.31
C GLU A 111 22.21 8.13 9.21
N ASP A 112 21.81 7.08 9.91
CA ASP A 112 22.46 5.77 9.90
C ASP A 112 21.95 4.82 8.79
N HIS A 113 20.90 5.20 8.08
CA HIS A 113 20.25 4.38 7.05
C HIS A 113 20.17 5.13 5.72
N GLN A 114 21.33 5.24 5.04
CA GLN A 114 21.50 5.68 3.63
C GLN A 114 20.61 4.94 2.60
N THR A 115 19.71 4.05 3.02
CA THR A 115 19.00 3.12 2.15
C THR A 115 17.60 3.61 1.77
N MET A 116 17.03 4.56 2.51
CA MET A 116 15.66 5.08 2.30
C MET A 116 15.62 6.58 2.04
N ASP A 117 16.41 7.08 1.11
CA ASP A 117 16.23 8.46 0.67
C ASP A 117 15.05 8.55 -0.30
N PHE A 118 13.89 8.94 0.22
CA PHE A 118 12.82 9.50 -0.62
C PHE A 118 13.29 10.86 -1.15
N THR A 119 14.18 10.83 -2.15
CA THR A 119 14.78 12.04 -2.75
C THR A 119 13.79 12.86 -3.59
N LYS A 120 12.62 12.29 -3.89
CA LYS A 120 11.68 12.85 -4.84
C LYS A 120 10.49 13.49 -4.14
N THR A 121 10.17 14.69 -4.58
CA THR A 121 8.99 15.43 -4.10
C THR A 121 7.69 14.82 -4.60
N TRP A 122 6.68 14.86 -3.74
CA TRP A 122 5.33 14.33 -3.91
C TRP A 122 4.34 15.47 -4.08
N ASN A 123 4.50 16.23 -5.17
CA ASN A 123 3.75 17.47 -5.39
C ASN A 123 2.23 17.31 -5.51
N ARG A 124 1.72 16.09 -5.68
CA ARG A 124 0.27 15.84 -5.78
C ARG A 124 -0.33 15.20 -4.54
N LEU A 125 0.50 14.76 -3.60
CA LEU A 125 0.05 14.03 -2.43
C LEU A 125 -0.55 15.02 -1.41
N GLU A 126 -1.83 14.84 -1.12
CA GLU A 126 -2.63 15.71 -0.25
C GLU A 126 -3.03 15.01 1.06
N ASP A 127 -3.16 13.68 1.04
CA ASP A 127 -3.52 12.86 2.20
C ASP A 127 -2.46 11.76 2.38
N LEU A 128 -1.71 11.84 3.48
CA LEU A 128 -0.70 10.86 3.88
C LEU A 128 -1.08 10.28 5.24
N ARG A 129 -1.29 8.97 5.25
CA ARG A 129 -1.56 8.21 6.46
C ARG A 129 -0.56 7.09 6.62
N LEU A 130 0.14 7.08 7.75
CA LEU A 130 1.09 6.08 8.18
C LEU A 130 0.61 5.50 9.51
N ILE A 131 0.34 4.20 9.56
CA ILE A 131 -0.20 3.51 10.73
C ILE A 131 0.80 2.45 11.20
N ASN A 132 0.97 2.36 12.52
CA ASN A 132 1.83 1.40 13.19
C ASN A 132 3.30 1.56 12.77
N VAL A 133 3.78 2.81 12.78
CA VAL A 133 5.18 3.12 12.48
C VAL A 133 5.99 3.32 13.75
N VAL A 134 7.28 3.02 13.69
CA VAL A 134 8.25 3.44 14.71
C VAL A 134 8.38 4.95 14.63
N VAL A 135 8.01 5.65 15.70
CA VAL A 135 8.07 7.12 15.77
C VAL A 135 9.46 7.52 16.22
N ASN A 136 10.32 7.90 15.28
CA ASN A 136 11.60 8.51 15.61
C ASN A 136 11.46 10.04 15.71
N ARG A 137 12.21 10.70 16.61
CA ARG A 137 12.00 12.12 16.97
C ARG A 137 12.33 13.13 15.86
N SER A 138 12.90 12.67 14.75
CA SER A 138 13.43 13.51 13.66
C SER A 138 12.45 13.70 12.49
N ALA A 139 11.19 14.05 12.77
CA ALA A 139 10.12 14.21 11.76
C ALA A 139 10.30 15.43 10.82
N SER A 140 11.49 16.01 10.72
CA SER A 140 11.72 17.38 10.25
C SER A 140 11.58 17.60 8.73
N ASN A 141 11.49 16.56 7.90
CA ASN A 141 11.60 16.70 6.44
C ASN A 141 10.33 16.32 5.64
N ILE A 142 9.25 15.86 6.28
CA ILE A 142 8.04 15.40 5.57
C ILE A 142 7.41 16.53 4.75
N THR A 143 7.41 17.75 5.28
CA THR A 143 6.84 18.93 4.61
C THR A 143 7.62 19.35 3.36
N GLN A 144 8.92 19.06 3.29
CA GLN A 144 9.73 19.28 2.08
C GLN A 144 9.41 18.25 1.00
N LEU A 145 9.22 16.99 1.40
CA LEU A 145 8.89 15.91 0.48
C LEU A 145 7.45 15.98 0.00
N VAL A 146 6.53 16.47 0.81
CA VAL A 146 5.10 16.52 0.52
C VAL A 146 4.56 17.94 0.72
N PRO A 147 4.91 18.88 -0.19
CA PRO A 147 4.64 20.31 0.02
C PRO A 147 3.14 20.66 0.02
N ASN A 148 2.30 19.83 -0.60
CA ASN A 148 0.85 20.07 -0.74
C ASN A 148 0.01 19.23 0.23
N ILE A 149 0.60 18.77 1.34
CA ILE A 149 -0.09 17.95 2.32
C ILE A 149 -1.21 18.73 3.01
N ARG A 150 -2.43 18.19 2.99
CA ARG A 150 -3.62 18.73 3.68
C ARG A 150 -3.96 17.92 4.92
N LYS A 151 -3.76 16.61 4.86
CA LYS A 151 -4.04 15.68 5.94
C LYS A 151 -2.83 14.78 6.15
N LEU A 152 -2.22 14.90 7.33
CA LEU A 152 -1.13 14.03 7.77
C LEU A 152 -1.59 13.27 9.00
N THR A 153 -1.47 11.95 8.98
CA THR A 153 -1.77 11.11 10.15
C THR A 153 -0.64 10.11 10.32
N ILE A 154 0.10 10.22 11.41
CA ILE A 154 1.17 9.30 11.79
C ILE A 154 0.76 8.69 13.12
N ALA A 155 0.44 7.40 13.12
CA ALA A 155 0.10 6.65 14.32
C ALA A 155 1.24 5.70 14.68
N GLY A 156 1.80 5.89 15.87
CA GLY A 156 2.83 5.01 16.43
C GLY A 156 2.29 3.64 16.80
N GLY A 157 3.13 2.62 16.71
CA GLY A 157 2.79 1.27 17.15
C GLY A 157 2.85 1.10 18.66
N THR A 158 1.76 0.64 19.28
CA THR A 158 1.80 -0.13 20.53
C THR A 158 1.39 -1.56 20.20
N ALA A 159 2.09 -2.55 20.76
CA ALA A 159 2.00 -3.97 20.38
C ALA A 159 0.58 -4.57 20.39
N ASP A 160 -0.38 -3.93 21.06
CA ASP A 160 -1.78 -4.38 21.18
C ASP A 160 -2.82 -3.56 20.36
N ALA A 161 -2.47 -2.37 19.87
CA ALA A 161 -3.44 -1.46 19.24
C ALA A 161 -3.56 -1.63 17.71
N GLY A 162 -2.57 -2.25 17.08
CA GLY A 162 -2.47 -2.35 15.61
C GLY A 162 -3.64 -3.10 14.98
N ASP A 163 -4.11 -4.19 15.60
CA ASP A 163 -5.03 -5.13 14.94
C ASP A 163 -6.49 -4.62 14.90
N GLN A 164 -6.94 -3.90 15.94
CA GLN A 164 -8.29 -3.32 15.99
C GLN A 164 -8.42 -2.03 15.16
N VAL A 165 -7.39 -1.18 15.15
CA VAL A 165 -7.38 0.06 14.37
C VAL A 165 -7.33 -0.25 12.87
N VAL A 166 -6.59 -1.28 12.49
CA VAL A 166 -6.54 -1.77 11.10
C VAL A 166 -7.89 -2.32 10.65
N ARG A 167 -8.56 -3.17 11.45
CA ARG A 167 -9.85 -3.77 11.05
C ARG A 167 -10.94 -2.73 10.73
N LYS A 168 -11.17 -1.77 11.62
CA LYS A 168 -12.16 -0.69 11.40
C LYS A 168 -11.78 0.25 10.25
N HIS A 169 -10.49 0.34 9.93
CA HIS A 169 -9.99 1.27 8.92
C HIS A 169 -10.25 0.80 7.47
N TRP A 170 -10.24 -0.51 7.23
CA TRP A 170 -10.49 -1.08 5.90
C TRP A 170 -11.97 -1.19 5.54
N GLU A 171 -12.88 -0.90 6.48
CA GLU A 171 -14.34 -0.84 6.26
C GLU A 171 -14.70 0.27 5.26
N GLY A 172 -13.97 1.39 5.21
CA GLY A 172 -14.17 2.44 4.20
C GLY A 172 -13.76 2.06 2.76
N CYS A 173 -13.28 0.83 2.53
CA CYS A 173 -13.09 0.25 1.20
C CYS A 173 -14.23 -0.72 0.82
N GLN A 174 -15.13 -1.05 1.75
CA GLN A 174 -16.45 -1.58 1.42
C GLN A 174 -17.24 -0.40 0.86
N GLY A 175 -17.89 -0.59 -0.28
CA GLY A 175 -18.78 0.43 -0.81
C GLY A 175 -19.81 0.78 0.26
N GLN A 176 -20.22 2.05 0.27
CA GLN A 176 -21.54 2.42 0.72
C GLN A 176 -22.52 1.66 -0.18
N GLU A 177 -22.89 0.44 0.22
CA GLU A 177 -24.01 -0.29 -0.36
C GLU A 177 -25.23 0.55 -0.03
N SER A 178 -25.69 1.31 -1.03
CA SER A 178 -27.08 1.77 -1.06
C SER A 178 -27.89 0.49 -1.09
N GLU A 179 -28.59 0.21 0.01
CA GLU A 179 -29.71 -0.74 0.02
C GLU A 179 -30.74 -0.24 -0.99
N ASP A 180 -30.61 -0.68 -2.24
CA ASP A 180 -31.70 -0.68 -3.19
C ASP A 180 -31.77 -2.09 -3.77
N GLN A 181 -32.74 -2.85 -3.25
CA GLN A 181 -33.27 -4.04 -3.90
C GLN A 181 -33.72 -3.65 -5.32
N ASP A 182 -33.02 -4.14 -6.34
CA ASP A 182 -33.62 -5.09 -7.29
C ASP A 182 -32.71 -5.38 -8.50
N ASN A 183 -32.61 -6.68 -8.76
CA ASN A 183 -32.54 -7.37 -10.04
C ASN A 183 -31.40 -7.12 -11.08
N ASP A 184 -30.90 -8.26 -11.57
CA ASP A 184 -30.27 -8.52 -12.86
C ASP A 184 -28.90 -7.91 -13.22
N ASN A 185 -27.87 -8.71 -12.93
CA ASN A 185 -26.92 -9.23 -13.92
C ASN A 185 -26.27 -8.21 -14.89
N THR A 186 -25.36 -7.34 -14.43
CA THR A 186 -24.26 -6.73 -15.23
C THR A 186 -23.21 -5.90 -14.43
N GLY A 187 -23.09 -6.07 -13.11
CA GLY A 187 -22.38 -5.11 -12.24
C GLY A 187 -20.83 -5.02 -12.30
N TRP A 188 -20.12 -5.90 -13.02
CA TRP A 188 -18.65 -6.01 -12.86
C TRP A 188 -17.84 -5.01 -13.70
N MET A 189 -18.44 -4.35 -14.71
CA MET A 189 -17.71 -3.44 -15.61
C MET A 189 -17.53 -2.00 -15.11
N ASN A 190 -18.25 -1.59 -14.04
CA ASN A 190 -18.23 -0.22 -13.54
C ASN A 190 -17.38 0.00 -12.28
N SER A 191 -16.60 -1.00 -11.85
CA SER A 191 -15.84 -0.85 -10.61
C SER A 191 -14.66 0.13 -10.76
N ARG A 192 -14.76 1.27 -10.07
CA ARG A 192 -13.68 2.28 -9.95
C ARG A 192 -12.60 1.88 -8.94
N ASN A 193 -12.86 0.84 -8.14
CA ASN A 193 -12.03 0.41 -7.03
C ASN A 193 -11.64 -1.07 -7.20
N VAL A 194 -10.33 -1.36 -7.17
CA VAL A 194 -9.87 -2.76 -7.05
C VAL A 194 -9.46 -3.02 -5.61
N ARG A 195 -10.22 -3.90 -4.96
CA ARG A 195 -9.93 -4.44 -3.62
C ARG A 195 -9.50 -5.88 -3.78
N ILE A 196 -8.35 -6.21 -3.22
CA ILE A 196 -7.94 -7.61 -3.05
C ILE A 196 -7.58 -7.78 -1.58
N SER A 197 -8.39 -8.58 -0.91
CA SER A 197 -8.11 -9.05 0.42
C SER A 197 -7.68 -10.50 0.34
N ALA A 198 -6.57 -10.82 1.01
CA ALA A 198 -6.08 -12.19 1.19
C ALA A 198 -6.48 -12.75 2.55
N ILE A 199 -7.62 -12.32 3.12
CA ILE A 199 -8.22 -13.00 4.25
C ILE A 199 -9.02 -14.17 3.67
N PRO A 200 -8.62 -15.44 3.84
CA PRO A 200 -9.60 -16.50 3.72
C PRO A 200 -10.62 -16.26 4.84
N GLU A 201 -11.89 -16.10 4.49
CA GLU A 201 -12.96 -16.41 5.45
C GLU A 201 -12.64 -17.77 6.09
N PRO A 202 -12.90 -17.95 7.40
CA PRO A 202 -12.50 -19.16 8.09
C PRO A 202 -13.27 -20.35 7.52
N LEU A 203 -12.69 -21.06 6.56
CA LEU A 203 -13.16 -22.36 6.04
C LEU A 203 -13.01 -23.50 7.08
N PHE A 204 -12.82 -23.17 8.36
CA PHE A 204 -12.63 -24.14 9.45
C PHE A 204 -13.58 -23.90 10.63
N GLN A 205 -14.87 -23.64 10.38
CA GLN A 205 -15.89 -23.71 11.44
C GLN A 205 -16.74 -24.98 11.46
N HIS A 206 -16.49 -25.96 10.57
CA HIS A 206 -17.14 -27.26 10.69
C HIS A 206 -16.16 -28.41 10.51
N ARG A 207 -15.63 -28.88 11.63
CA ARG A 207 -15.74 -30.28 12.10
C ARG A 207 -14.81 -30.47 13.28
N LEU A 208 -15.40 -30.77 14.43
CA LEU A 208 -15.05 -31.88 15.31
C LEU A 208 -16.16 -31.93 16.37
N ALA A 209 -17.21 -32.68 16.04
CA ALA A 209 -17.99 -33.42 17.03
C ALA A 209 -17.37 -34.82 17.11
#